data_AF-A0A9P6BNL4-F1
#
_entry.id   AF-A0A9P6BNL4-F1
#
_cell.length_a   1.000
_cell.length_b   1.000
_cell.length_c   1.000
_cell.angle_alpha   90.00
_cell.angle_beta   90.00
_cell.angle_gamma   90.00
#
_symmetry.space_group_name_H-M   'P 1'
#
loop_
_entity.id
_entity.type
_entity.pdbx_description
1 polymer ?
#
loop_
_entity_poly.entity_id
_entity_poly.type
_entity_poly.pdbx_seq_one_letter_code
_entity_poly.pdbx_strand_id
1 'polypeptide(L)'
;NLYATNLWAKSEGIWVGCFSFVAVFMITVMGIAMLRSNQMQEKWKVKLAKAMNAENERGFGNQSRKYALFILPLITVLREGLEAVVFIGGVTFTEEPKAIPLAVLAGVALGWLVGFAIYRGGNRMRLHQFFVGSTCLLLMIAAGLVSKGIAAFEADRWNRLTGALSDDEGTYDPRVNVWALKCCDPKQPDSEWWGVANSLVGWSNVASYWTVGSYILYWALVSAWLIRLKSKKGKALTAERKPLLGATDTSGNNGSTSGSRNAETHSSRQDEITVA
;
A
#
# COMPACT_ATOMS: atom_id res chain seq x y z
N ASN A 1 38.28 -4.04 18.84
CA ASN A 1 36.91 -4.31 18.34
C ASN A 1 36.84 -5.49 17.35
N LEU A 2 37.58 -6.59 17.57
CA LEU A 2 37.51 -7.77 16.66
C LEU A 2 36.43 -8.80 17.08
N TYR A 3 36.02 -8.83 18.35
CA TYR A 3 35.05 -9.82 18.83
C TYR A 3 33.60 -9.48 18.51
N ALA A 4 33.25 -8.18 18.46
CA ALA A 4 31.90 -7.73 18.10
C ALA A 4 31.59 -7.91 16.60
N THR A 5 32.58 -7.68 15.73
CA THR A 5 32.42 -7.83 14.27
C THR A 5 32.19 -9.29 13.85
N ASN A 6 32.84 -10.25 14.52
CA ASN A 6 32.66 -11.67 14.22
C ASN A 6 31.27 -12.20 14.61
N LEU A 7 30.66 -11.67 15.68
CA LEU A 7 29.29 -12.05 16.09
C LEU A 7 28.23 -11.44 15.17
N TRP A 8 28.44 -10.19 14.74
CA TRP A 8 27.58 -9.52 13.78
C TRP A 8 27.60 -10.21 12.42
N ALA A 9 28.79 -10.38 11.82
CA ALA A 9 28.95 -11.01 10.51
C ALA A 9 28.37 -12.45 10.45
N LYS A 10 28.42 -13.19 11.57
CA LYS A 10 27.85 -14.55 11.69
C LYS A 10 26.31 -14.58 11.79
N SER A 11 25.70 -13.48 12.21
CA SER A 11 24.25 -13.39 12.47
C SER A 11 23.52 -12.47 11.51
N GLU A 12 24.26 -11.69 10.73
CA GLU A 12 23.76 -10.66 9.83
C GLU A 12 22.71 -11.20 8.85
N GLY A 13 23.00 -12.30 8.15
CA GLY A 13 22.07 -12.87 7.17
C GLY A 13 20.73 -13.29 7.79
N ILE A 14 20.75 -13.85 9.00
CA ILE A 14 19.53 -14.23 9.73
C ILE A 14 18.73 -12.99 10.15
N TRP A 15 19.41 -11.96 10.67
CA TRP A 15 18.77 -10.71 11.06
C TRP A 15 18.16 -9.97 9.88
N VAL A 16 18.89 -9.86 8.77
CA VAL A 16 18.42 -9.23 7.53
C VAL A 16 17.19 -9.95 6.98
N GLY A 17 17.20 -11.29 6.99
CA GLY A 17 16.04 -12.10 6.59
C GLY A 17 14.82 -11.84 7.47
N CYS A 18 14.95 -11.94 8.80
CA CYS A 18 13.86 -11.72 9.75
C CYS A 18 13.27 -10.32 9.66
N PHE A 19 14.10 -9.27 9.62
CA PHE A 19 13.62 -7.89 9.51
C PHE A 19 12.89 -7.63 8.20
N SER A 20 13.35 -8.24 7.10
CA SER A 20 12.67 -8.14 5.81
C SER A 20 11.26 -8.71 5.88
N PHE A 21 11.06 -9.87 6.52
CA PHE A 21 9.73 -10.46 6.68
C PHE A 21 8.79 -9.64 7.58
N VAL A 22 9.32 -9.08 8.67
CA VAL A 22 8.54 -8.17 9.54
C VAL A 22 8.12 -6.92 8.77
N ALA A 23 9.03 -6.31 8.01
CA ALA A 23 8.74 -5.16 7.16
C ALA A 23 7.66 -5.48 6.11
N VAL A 24 7.78 -6.62 5.43
CA VAL A 24 6.78 -7.09 4.45
C VAL A 24 5.40 -7.24 5.10
N PHE A 25 5.34 -7.83 6.29
CA PHE A 25 4.08 -7.98 7.01
C PHE A 25 3.44 -6.62 7.31
N MET A 26 4.21 -5.66 7.83
CA MET A 26 3.72 -4.31 8.12
C MET A 26 3.25 -3.57 6.86
N ILE A 27 4.06 -3.58 5.80
CA ILE A 27 3.74 -2.93 4.51
C ILE A 27 2.48 -3.55 3.90
N THR A 28 2.35 -4.89 3.94
CA THR A 28 1.21 -5.58 3.34
C THR A 28 -0.09 -5.27 4.08
N VAL A 29 -0.06 -5.23 5.42
CA VAL A 29 -1.21 -4.83 6.24
C VAL A 29 -1.58 -3.36 6.00
N MET A 30 -0.61 -2.45 5.99
CA MET A 30 -0.83 -1.02 5.74
C MET A 30 -1.34 -0.75 4.31
N GLY A 31 -0.73 -1.37 3.30
CA GLY A 31 -1.16 -1.24 1.91
C GLY A 31 -2.59 -1.71 1.70
N ILE A 32 -2.99 -2.83 2.29
CA ILE A 32 -4.35 -3.34 2.15
C ILE A 32 -5.35 -2.51 2.97
N ALA A 33 -4.95 -1.96 4.10
CA ALA A 33 -5.76 -0.97 4.83
C ALA A 33 -6.00 0.30 3.98
N MET A 34 -4.98 0.77 3.25
CA MET A 34 -5.08 1.91 2.32
C MET A 34 -6.06 1.63 1.17
N LEU A 35 -6.05 0.43 0.57
CA LEU A 35 -7.05 0.04 -0.45
C LEU A 35 -8.48 0.05 0.08
N ARG A 36 -8.69 -0.31 1.35
CA ARG A 36 -10.00 -0.22 2.02
C ARG A 36 -10.38 1.23 2.33
N SER A 37 -9.40 2.11 2.50
CA SER A 37 -9.59 3.51 2.90
C SER A 37 -10.38 4.34 1.88
N ASN A 38 -10.42 3.98 0.60
CA ASN A 38 -11.20 4.72 -0.42
C ASN A 38 -12.69 4.90 -0.03
N GLN A 39 -13.30 3.88 0.59
CA GLN A 39 -14.69 3.99 1.08
C GLN A 39 -14.81 4.74 2.40
N MET A 40 -13.74 4.76 3.20
CA MET A 40 -13.68 5.51 4.44
C MET A 40 -13.56 6.99 4.10
N GLN A 41 -12.66 7.40 3.21
CA GLN A 41 -12.48 8.81 2.84
C GLN A 41 -13.78 9.48 2.38
N GLU A 42 -14.58 8.85 1.54
CA GLU A 42 -15.87 9.42 1.11
C GLU A 42 -16.88 9.52 2.27
N LYS A 43 -16.98 8.49 3.12
CA LYS A 43 -17.85 8.54 4.31
C LYS A 43 -17.37 9.58 5.34
N TRP A 44 -16.06 9.73 5.48
CA TRP A 44 -15.44 10.70 6.38
C TRP A 44 -15.62 12.12 5.84
N LYS A 45 -15.47 12.36 4.53
CA LYS A 45 -15.80 13.65 3.90
C LYS A 45 -17.26 14.04 4.15
N VAL A 46 -18.20 13.10 3.97
CA VAL A 46 -19.63 13.34 4.23
C VAL A 46 -19.89 13.57 5.72
N LYS A 47 -19.26 12.81 6.61
CA LYS A 47 -19.38 13.02 8.08
C LYS A 47 -18.77 14.35 8.52
N LEU A 48 -17.65 14.76 7.93
CA LEU A 48 -16.99 16.04 8.18
C LEU A 48 -17.85 17.19 7.65
N ALA A 49 -18.45 17.06 6.46
CA ALA A 49 -19.38 18.05 5.91
C ALA A 49 -20.68 18.15 6.73
N LYS A 50 -21.19 17.02 7.23
CA LYS A 50 -22.37 17.00 8.11
C LYS A 50 -22.07 17.58 9.49
N ALA A 51 -20.92 17.23 10.10
CA ALA A 51 -20.46 17.81 11.35
C ALA A 51 -20.18 19.32 11.18
N MET A 52 -19.66 19.73 10.02
CA MET A 52 -19.46 21.13 9.67
C MET A 52 -20.76 21.93 9.66
N ASN A 53 -21.81 21.39 9.03
CA ASN A 53 -23.08 22.08 8.87
C ASN A 53 -23.92 22.05 10.17
N ALA A 54 -23.91 20.94 10.91
CA ALA A 54 -24.68 20.78 12.14
C ALA A 54 -24.15 21.61 13.33
N GLU A 55 -22.86 21.97 13.33
CA GLU A 55 -22.21 22.68 14.42
C GLU A 55 -22.09 24.19 14.17
N ASN A 56 -22.35 24.64 12.92
CA ASN A 56 -22.48 26.06 12.59
C ASN A 56 -23.71 26.72 13.26
N GLU A 57 -24.68 25.91 13.69
CA GLU A 57 -25.86 26.36 14.46
C GLU A 57 -25.58 26.56 15.97
N ARG A 58 -24.42 26.10 16.48
CA ARG A 58 -24.05 26.21 17.91
C ARG A 58 -22.73 26.98 18.04
N GLY A 59 -22.81 28.31 18.11
CA GLY A 59 -21.72 29.29 17.94
C GLY A 59 -20.48 29.25 18.86
N PHE A 60 -20.18 28.16 19.57
CA PHE A 60 -19.04 28.05 20.50
C PHE A 60 -17.87 27.17 19.99
N GLY A 61 -17.98 26.49 18.84
CA GLY A 61 -17.00 25.47 18.39
C GLY A 61 -15.94 25.92 17.37
N ASN A 62 -15.93 27.18 16.91
CA ASN A 62 -15.19 27.54 15.68
C ASN A 62 -13.65 27.52 15.80
N GLN A 63 -13.08 27.74 17.00
CA GLN A 63 -11.63 27.91 17.14
C GLN A 63 -10.89 26.58 17.35
N SER A 64 -11.37 25.70 18.23
CA SER A 64 -10.81 24.34 18.40
C SER A 64 -10.89 23.51 17.11
N ARG A 65 -11.91 23.76 16.28
CA ARG A 65 -12.15 23.09 15.00
C ARG A 65 -11.15 23.50 13.89
N LYS A 66 -10.77 24.79 13.82
CA LYS A 66 -9.70 25.25 12.91
C LYS A 66 -8.37 24.60 13.27
N TYR A 67 -8.07 24.49 14.56
CA TYR A 67 -6.85 23.82 15.02
C TYR A 67 -6.89 22.31 14.76
N ALA A 68 -8.01 21.62 14.99
CA ALA A 68 -8.12 20.17 14.74
C ALA A 68 -7.91 19.80 13.26
N LEU A 69 -8.47 20.57 12.32
CA LEU A 69 -8.30 20.33 10.88
C LEU A 69 -6.89 20.63 10.37
N PHE A 70 -6.15 21.49 11.06
CA PHE A 70 -4.74 21.80 10.74
C PHE A 70 -3.77 20.82 11.41
N ILE A 71 -4.00 20.49 12.68
CA ILE A 71 -3.13 19.65 13.51
C ILE A 71 -3.10 18.20 13.01
N LEU A 72 -4.22 17.65 12.54
CA LEU A 72 -4.28 16.26 12.09
C LEU A 72 -3.34 16.00 10.88
N PRO A 73 -3.43 16.74 9.75
CA PRO A 73 -2.44 16.64 8.69
C PRO A 73 -1.03 16.95 9.15
N LEU A 74 -0.85 17.97 10.02
CA LEU A 74 0.47 18.38 10.51
C LEU A 74 1.19 17.25 11.26
N ILE A 75 0.52 16.61 12.23
CA ILE A 75 1.09 15.49 13.01
C ILE A 75 1.39 14.31 12.09
N THR A 76 0.52 14.01 11.12
CA THR A 76 0.77 12.91 10.17
C THR A 76 1.99 13.16 9.30
N VAL A 77 2.14 14.38 8.75
CA VAL A 77 3.29 14.74 7.92
C VAL A 77 4.57 14.78 8.76
N LEU A 78 4.50 15.30 9.99
CA LEU A 78 5.64 15.32 10.91
C LEU A 78 6.12 13.90 11.25
N ARG A 79 5.20 12.96 11.50
CA ARG A 79 5.54 11.55 11.81
C ARG A 79 6.23 10.87 10.63
N GLU A 80 5.58 10.87 9.46
CA GLU A 80 6.14 10.20 8.27
C GLU A 80 7.43 10.90 7.80
N GLY A 81 7.52 12.22 7.95
CA GLY A 81 8.73 12.99 7.67
C GLY A 81 9.88 12.69 8.63
N LEU A 82 9.62 12.53 9.93
CA LEU A 82 10.64 12.17 10.92
C LEU A 82 11.19 10.77 10.68
N GLU A 83 10.31 9.80 10.34
CA GLU A 83 10.73 8.46 9.97
C GLU A 83 11.72 8.51 8.79
N ALA A 84 11.40 9.26 7.72
CA ALA A 84 12.27 9.42 6.55
C ALA A 84 13.64 10.07 6.88
N VAL A 85 13.67 11.10 7.71
CA VAL A 85 14.93 11.77 8.11
C VAL A 85 15.81 10.82 8.94
N VAL A 86 15.23 10.02 9.83
CA VAL A 86 15.97 9.02 10.60
C VAL A 86 16.54 7.93 9.69
N PHE A 87 15.79 7.48 8.68
CA PHE A 87 16.30 6.53 7.69
C PHE A 87 17.45 7.09 6.85
N ILE A 88 17.34 8.34 6.39
CA ILE A 88 18.43 9.00 5.64
C ILE A 88 19.67 9.14 6.54
N GLY A 89 19.51 9.56 7.79
CA GLY A 89 20.61 9.64 8.75
C GLY A 89 21.33 8.30 8.93
N GLY A 90 20.59 7.19 9.00
CA GLY A 90 21.15 5.85 9.13
C GLY A 90 22.03 5.41 7.96
N VAL A 91 21.68 5.77 6.72
CA VAL A 91 22.46 5.39 5.52
C VAL A 91 23.71 6.26 5.31
N THR A 92 23.81 7.40 5.99
CA THR A 92 24.97 8.31 5.82
C THR A 92 26.26 7.82 6.45
N PHE A 93 26.20 6.83 7.36
CA PHE A 93 27.38 6.33 8.07
C PHE A 93 28.21 5.30 7.28
N THR A 94 27.69 4.82 6.14
CA THR A 94 28.29 3.70 5.39
C THR A 94 28.84 4.09 4.02
N GLU A 95 28.64 5.34 3.56
CA GLU A 95 28.93 5.76 2.18
C GLU A 95 29.77 7.04 2.09
N GLU A 96 30.39 7.28 0.92
CA GLU A 96 31.26 8.44 0.68
C GLU A 96 30.47 9.78 0.80
N PRO A 97 30.98 10.80 1.53
CA PRO A 97 30.24 12.03 1.84
C PRO A 97 29.74 12.85 0.64
N LYS A 98 30.28 12.62 -0.56
CA LYS A 98 29.98 13.39 -1.77
C LYS A 98 28.76 12.85 -2.54
N ALA A 99 28.47 11.56 -2.47
CA ALA A 99 27.36 10.95 -3.20
C ALA A 99 26.00 11.18 -2.51
N ILE A 100 26.03 11.33 -1.17
CA ILE A 100 24.82 11.44 -0.33
C ILE A 100 23.99 12.71 -0.62
N PRO A 101 24.57 13.93 -0.71
CA PRO A 101 23.78 15.14 -0.94
C PRO A 101 23.15 15.17 -2.32
N LEU A 102 23.82 14.58 -3.32
CA LEU A 102 23.33 14.50 -4.69
C LEU A 102 22.06 13.62 -4.75
N ALA A 103 22.09 12.46 -4.09
CA ALA A 103 20.94 11.56 -4.00
C ALA A 103 19.74 12.22 -3.29
N VAL A 104 19.99 12.96 -2.19
CA VAL A 104 18.94 13.70 -1.47
C VAL A 104 18.33 14.79 -2.36
N LEU A 105 19.15 15.59 -3.03
CA LEU A 105 18.67 16.65 -3.94
C LEU A 105 17.88 16.07 -5.11
N ALA A 106 18.35 14.97 -5.71
CA ALA A 106 17.65 14.27 -6.77
C ALA A 106 16.29 13.73 -6.28
N GLY A 107 16.26 13.14 -5.07
CA GLY A 107 15.03 12.66 -4.44
C GLY A 107 14.03 13.79 -4.16
N VAL A 108 14.49 14.93 -3.66
CA VAL A 108 13.64 16.12 -3.44
C VAL A 108 13.11 16.68 -4.77
N ALA A 109 13.94 16.77 -5.80
CA ALA A 109 13.53 17.23 -7.13
C ALA A 109 12.47 16.29 -7.74
N LEU A 110 12.68 14.98 -7.64
CA LEU A 110 11.72 13.97 -8.11
C LEU A 110 10.42 14.03 -7.29
N GLY A 111 10.51 14.17 -5.97
CA GLY A 111 9.36 14.31 -5.09
C GLY A 111 8.54 15.56 -5.38
N TRP A 112 9.21 16.70 -5.67
CA TRP A 112 8.56 17.92 -6.10
C TRP A 112 7.84 17.76 -7.44
N LEU A 113 8.48 17.08 -8.41
CA LEU A 113 7.88 16.78 -9.71
C LEU A 113 6.64 15.88 -9.58
N VAL A 114 6.72 14.82 -8.79
CA VAL A 114 5.58 13.93 -8.50
C VAL A 114 4.49 14.68 -7.74
N GLY A 115 4.83 15.50 -6.76
CA GLY A 115 3.90 16.34 -6.02
C GLY A 115 3.17 17.35 -6.93
N PHE A 116 3.90 17.98 -7.85
CA PHE A 116 3.33 18.87 -8.86
C PHE A 116 2.40 18.11 -9.83
N ALA A 117 2.79 16.91 -10.25
CA ALA A 117 1.96 16.04 -11.08
C ALA A 117 0.66 15.64 -10.37
N ILE A 118 0.71 15.34 -9.06
CA ILE A 118 -0.48 15.06 -8.24
C ILE A 118 -1.34 16.32 -8.08
N TYR A 119 -0.74 17.48 -7.82
CA TYR A 119 -1.48 18.74 -7.69
C TYR A 119 -2.27 19.07 -8.96
N ARG A 120 -1.63 18.93 -10.13
CA ARG A 120 -2.29 19.17 -11.43
C ARG A 120 -3.24 18.04 -11.83
N GLY A 121 -2.92 16.80 -11.46
CA GLY A 121 -3.73 15.61 -11.75
C GLY A 121 -4.92 15.41 -10.82
N GLY A 122 -4.92 16.02 -9.62
CA GLY A 122 -5.94 15.84 -8.59
C GLY A 122 -7.34 16.29 -9.00
N ASN A 123 -7.46 17.21 -9.96
CA ASN A 123 -8.75 17.63 -10.51
C ASN A 123 -9.26 16.72 -11.65
N ARG A 124 -8.40 15.87 -12.22
CA ARG A 124 -8.71 15.01 -13.41
C ARG A 124 -8.79 13.52 -13.08
N MET A 125 -8.06 13.04 -12.07
CA MET A 125 -8.01 11.62 -11.71
C MET A 125 -9.07 11.27 -10.66
N ARG A 126 -9.73 10.11 -10.85
CA ARG A 126 -10.56 9.53 -9.79
C ARG A 126 -9.64 9.18 -8.63
N LEU A 127 -9.85 9.80 -7.46
CA LEU A 127 -9.07 9.60 -6.22
C LEU A 127 -8.76 8.10 -5.97
N HIS A 128 -9.72 7.23 -6.29
CA HIS A 128 -9.56 5.78 -6.24
C HIS A 128 -8.36 5.22 -7.03
N GLN A 129 -8.15 5.66 -8.27
CA GLN A 129 -7.08 5.14 -9.14
C GLN A 129 -5.69 5.48 -8.59
N PHE A 130 -5.54 6.67 -8.00
CA PHE A 130 -4.31 7.08 -7.32
C PHE A 130 -3.98 6.17 -6.14
N PHE A 131 -4.96 5.92 -5.26
CA PHE A 131 -4.78 5.02 -4.12
C PHE A 131 -4.44 3.59 -4.55
N VAL A 132 -5.09 3.07 -5.59
CA VAL A 132 -4.81 1.74 -6.13
C VAL A 132 -3.39 1.66 -6.71
N GLY A 133 -2.97 2.67 -7.48
CA GLY A 133 -1.62 2.74 -8.04
C GLY A 133 -0.54 2.79 -6.96
N SER A 134 -0.72 3.65 -5.94
CA SER A 134 0.21 3.76 -4.82
C SER A 134 0.30 2.46 -4.02
N THR A 135 -0.84 1.79 -3.75
CA THR A 135 -0.77 0.48 -3.07
C THR A 135 -0.12 -0.59 -3.93
N CYS A 136 -0.33 -0.61 -5.25
CA CYS A 136 0.34 -1.55 -6.15
C CYS A 136 1.86 -1.40 -6.07
N LEU A 137 2.36 -0.15 -6.06
CA LEU A 137 3.78 0.15 -5.89
C LEU A 137 4.30 -0.34 -4.53
N LEU A 138 3.58 -0.10 -3.43
CA LEU A 138 3.96 -0.59 -2.11
C LEU A 138 4.03 -2.12 -2.03
N LEU A 139 3.07 -2.81 -2.66
CA LEU A 139 3.05 -4.27 -2.74
C LEU A 139 4.18 -4.83 -3.62
N MET A 140 4.57 -4.10 -4.67
CA MET A 140 5.73 -4.44 -5.49
C MET A 140 7.04 -4.38 -4.68
N ILE A 141 7.23 -3.32 -3.88
CA ILE A 141 8.38 -3.21 -2.97
C ILE A 141 8.37 -4.34 -1.93
N ALA A 142 7.21 -4.64 -1.35
CA ALA A 142 7.08 -5.76 -0.42
C ALA A 142 7.44 -7.11 -1.07
N ALA A 143 7.03 -7.36 -2.31
CA ALA A 143 7.43 -8.55 -3.05
C ALA A 143 8.97 -8.63 -3.22
N GLY A 144 9.61 -7.50 -3.54
CA GLY A 144 11.06 -7.40 -3.63
C GLY A 144 11.78 -7.67 -2.30
N LEU A 145 11.22 -7.19 -1.18
CA LEU A 145 11.75 -7.45 0.16
C LEU A 145 11.62 -8.93 0.57
N VAL A 146 10.56 -9.64 0.15
CA VAL A 146 10.45 -11.09 0.35
C VAL A 146 11.58 -11.83 -0.37
N SER A 147 11.80 -11.50 -1.64
CA SER A 147 12.89 -12.08 -2.44
C SER A 147 14.25 -11.86 -1.78
N LYS A 148 14.52 -10.63 -1.30
CA LYS A 148 15.75 -10.27 -0.59
C LYS A 148 15.90 -11.00 0.75
N GLY A 149 14.83 -11.11 1.53
CA GLY A 149 14.87 -11.82 2.81
C GLY A 149 15.24 -13.30 2.64
N ILE A 150 14.75 -13.93 1.58
CA ILE A 150 15.09 -15.33 1.26
C ILE A 150 16.50 -15.45 0.71
N ALA A 151 16.93 -14.53 -0.15
CA ALA A 151 18.30 -14.47 -0.62
C ALA A 151 19.30 -14.32 0.55
N ALA A 152 18.97 -13.54 1.58
CA ALA A 152 19.78 -13.39 2.78
C ALA A 152 19.89 -14.68 3.60
N PHE A 153 18.80 -15.44 3.74
CA PHE A 153 18.82 -16.75 4.40
C PHE A 153 19.61 -17.80 3.61
N GLU A 154 19.51 -17.77 2.29
CA GLU A 154 20.26 -18.66 1.41
C GLU A 154 21.76 -18.37 1.46
N ALA A 155 22.13 -17.09 1.43
CA ALA A 155 23.50 -16.64 1.60
C ALA A 155 24.07 -17.07 2.97
N ASP A 156 23.33 -16.88 4.07
CA ASP A 156 23.76 -17.33 5.40
C ASP A 156 23.99 -18.84 5.47
N ARG A 157 23.07 -19.63 4.88
CA ARG A 157 23.21 -21.09 4.81
C ARG A 157 24.47 -21.49 4.02
N TRP A 158 24.74 -20.82 2.91
CA TRP A 158 25.89 -21.12 2.07
C TRP A 158 27.22 -20.70 2.72
N ASN A 159 27.25 -19.56 3.39
CA ASN A 159 28.41 -19.09 4.14
C ASN A 159 28.79 -20.06 5.28
N ARG A 160 27.80 -20.63 5.97
CA ARG A 160 28.03 -21.67 7.00
C ARG A 160 28.63 -22.96 6.44
N LEU A 161 28.31 -23.32 5.19
CA LEU A 161 28.79 -24.55 4.55
C LEU A 161 30.20 -24.39 3.97
N THR A 162 30.50 -23.23 3.42
CA THR A 162 31.79 -22.94 2.75
C THR A 162 32.85 -22.37 3.69
N GLY A 163 32.44 -21.88 4.87
CA GLY A 163 33.33 -21.16 5.77
C GLY A 163 33.76 -19.78 5.23
N ALA A 164 33.14 -19.32 4.13
CA ALA A 164 33.38 -18.02 3.55
C ALA A 164 32.86 -16.91 4.48
N LEU A 165 33.58 -15.80 4.55
CA LEU A 165 33.12 -14.59 5.22
C LEU A 165 32.00 -13.97 4.37
N SER A 166 31.01 -13.37 5.05
CA SER A 166 29.70 -12.98 4.50
C SER A 166 29.69 -11.98 3.33
N ASP A 167 30.86 -11.60 2.83
CA ASP A 167 31.07 -10.54 1.85
C ASP A 167 32.00 -10.97 0.68
N ASP A 168 32.36 -12.26 0.57
CA ASP A 168 33.13 -12.75 -0.57
C ASP A 168 32.29 -12.74 -1.86
N GLU A 169 32.57 -11.75 -2.68
CA GLU A 169 32.10 -11.50 -4.04
C GLU A 169 32.05 -12.81 -4.85
N GLY A 170 30.86 -13.35 -5.10
CA GLY A 170 30.68 -14.48 -6.02
C GLY A 170 30.41 -15.86 -5.42
N THR A 171 30.39 -16.02 -4.10
CA THR A 171 30.17 -17.35 -3.48
C THR A 171 28.67 -17.63 -3.34
N TYR A 172 28.05 -18.16 -4.39
CA TYR A 172 26.65 -18.60 -4.42
C TYR A 172 26.57 -20.08 -4.80
N ASP A 173 25.54 -20.80 -4.35
CA ASP A 173 25.34 -22.20 -4.74
C ASP A 173 24.81 -22.28 -6.19
N PRO A 174 25.61 -22.72 -7.18
CA PRO A 174 25.17 -22.76 -8.57
C PRO A 174 24.09 -23.79 -8.85
N ARG A 175 23.81 -24.72 -7.92
CA ARG A 175 22.86 -25.82 -8.13
C ARG A 175 21.40 -25.39 -8.00
N VAL A 176 21.16 -24.34 -7.23
CA VAL A 176 19.82 -23.85 -6.88
C VAL A 176 19.45 -22.57 -7.62
N ASN A 177 20.37 -22.06 -8.44
CA ASN A 177 20.20 -20.83 -9.22
C ASN A 177 19.43 -21.10 -10.51
N VAL A 178 18.41 -20.26 -10.76
CA VAL A 178 17.68 -20.18 -12.03
C VAL A 178 18.50 -19.40 -13.05
N TRP A 179 19.11 -18.30 -12.63
CA TRP A 179 20.02 -17.51 -13.44
C TRP A 179 21.15 -16.91 -12.61
N ALA A 180 22.29 -16.68 -13.27
CA ALA A 180 23.43 -15.94 -12.76
C ALA A 180 23.99 -15.10 -13.93
N LEU A 181 23.68 -13.81 -13.93
CA LEU A 181 24.05 -12.87 -14.99
C LEU A 181 25.29 -12.07 -14.56
N LYS A 182 26.25 -11.88 -15.48
CA LYS A 182 27.48 -11.11 -15.23
C LYS A 182 27.32 -9.62 -15.48
N CYS A 183 26.47 -9.25 -16.44
CA CYS A 183 25.95 -7.90 -16.57
C CYS A 183 24.72 -7.79 -15.68
N CYS A 184 24.42 -6.60 -15.15
CA CYS A 184 23.24 -6.34 -14.31
C CYS A 184 23.40 -6.69 -12.82
N ASP A 185 24.64 -6.66 -12.31
CA ASP A 185 24.92 -6.80 -10.88
C ASP A 185 24.64 -5.48 -10.14
N PRO A 186 23.72 -5.46 -9.16
CA PRO A 186 23.45 -4.24 -8.39
C PRO A 186 24.63 -3.79 -7.51
N LYS A 187 25.67 -4.61 -7.33
CA LYS A 187 26.86 -4.27 -6.54
C LYS A 187 27.97 -3.59 -7.35
N GLN A 188 27.91 -3.61 -8.69
CA GLN A 188 28.94 -2.98 -9.51
C GLN A 188 28.68 -1.47 -9.71
N PRO A 189 29.71 -0.60 -9.61
CA PRO A 189 29.57 0.86 -9.62
C PRO A 189 29.14 1.46 -10.98
N ASP A 190 29.24 0.72 -12.07
CA ASP A 190 28.84 1.11 -13.44
C ASP A 190 27.36 0.81 -13.76
N SER A 191 26.64 0.17 -12.84
CA SER A 191 25.26 -0.29 -13.01
C SER A 191 24.25 0.36 -12.05
N GLU A 192 24.26 1.70 -11.96
CA GLU A 192 23.42 2.48 -11.03
C GLU A 192 21.92 2.15 -11.09
N TRP A 193 21.36 1.93 -12.28
CA TRP A 193 19.94 1.58 -12.46
C TRP A 193 19.59 0.21 -11.86
N TRP A 194 20.53 -0.73 -11.88
CA TRP A 194 20.31 -2.07 -11.33
C TRP A 194 20.25 -2.05 -9.80
N GLY A 195 20.97 -1.12 -9.15
CA GLY A 195 20.81 -0.83 -7.72
C GLY A 195 19.40 -0.33 -7.37
N VAL A 196 18.83 0.54 -8.21
CA VAL A 196 17.43 1.02 -8.06
C VAL A 196 16.43 -0.11 -8.31
N ALA A 197 16.64 -0.93 -9.33
CA ALA A 197 15.79 -2.09 -9.59
C ALA A 197 15.85 -3.12 -8.44
N ASN A 198 17.03 -3.31 -7.84
CA ASN A 198 17.20 -4.13 -6.66
C ASN A 198 16.42 -3.56 -5.46
N SER A 199 16.50 -2.25 -5.20
CA SER A 199 15.79 -1.63 -4.07
C SER A 199 14.27 -1.61 -4.23
N LEU A 200 13.75 -1.35 -5.43
CA LEU A 200 12.31 -1.22 -5.68
C LEU A 200 11.61 -2.55 -5.96
N VAL A 201 12.20 -3.40 -6.81
CA VAL A 201 11.54 -4.62 -7.31
C VAL A 201 12.15 -5.88 -6.68
N GLY A 202 13.33 -5.77 -6.07
CA GLY A 202 14.08 -6.92 -5.57
C GLY A 202 14.84 -7.66 -6.67
N TRP A 203 15.20 -6.96 -7.75
CA TRP A 203 16.04 -7.53 -8.82
C TRP A 203 17.41 -7.94 -8.29
N SER A 204 17.85 -9.15 -8.65
CA SER A 204 19.21 -9.64 -8.41
C SER A 204 19.78 -10.33 -9.64
N ASN A 205 21.08 -10.16 -9.87
CA ASN A 205 21.81 -10.83 -10.95
C ASN A 205 21.91 -12.34 -10.75
N VAL A 206 21.85 -12.79 -9.50
CA VAL A 206 21.74 -14.19 -9.12
C VAL A 206 20.37 -14.40 -8.49
N ALA A 207 19.57 -15.31 -9.05
CA ALA A 207 18.29 -15.68 -8.46
C ALA A 207 18.16 -17.19 -8.36
N SER A 208 17.69 -17.65 -7.20
CA SER A 208 17.43 -19.06 -6.92
C SER A 208 15.97 -19.40 -7.14
N TYR A 209 15.67 -20.70 -7.22
CA TYR A 209 14.29 -21.16 -7.31
C TYR A 209 13.43 -20.64 -6.14
N TRP A 210 14.04 -20.42 -4.96
CA TRP A 210 13.36 -19.94 -3.77
C TRP A 210 13.05 -18.45 -3.83
N THR A 211 13.96 -17.61 -4.33
CA THR A 211 13.70 -16.16 -4.46
C THR A 211 12.60 -15.91 -5.48
N VAL A 212 12.67 -16.54 -6.66
CA VAL A 212 11.63 -16.43 -7.69
C VAL A 212 10.30 -17.03 -7.23
N GLY A 213 10.34 -18.23 -6.64
CA GLY A 213 9.14 -18.91 -6.15
C GLY A 213 8.42 -18.11 -5.07
N SER A 214 9.16 -17.49 -4.15
CA SER A 214 8.58 -16.67 -3.09
C SER A 214 7.97 -15.37 -3.58
N TYR A 215 8.57 -14.75 -4.61
CA TYR A 215 8.02 -13.56 -5.26
C TYR A 215 6.64 -13.87 -5.88
N ILE A 216 6.54 -14.99 -6.60
CA ILE A 216 5.28 -15.45 -7.21
C ILE A 216 4.27 -15.82 -6.10
N LEU A 217 4.71 -16.52 -5.06
CA LEU A 217 3.87 -16.90 -3.93
C LEU A 217 3.30 -15.68 -3.21
N TYR A 218 4.09 -14.62 -3.00
CA TYR A 218 3.63 -13.37 -2.41
C TYR A 218 2.49 -12.76 -3.22
N TRP A 219 2.64 -12.63 -4.53
CA TRP A 219 1.59 -12.12 -5.41
C TRP A 219 0.33 -13.01 -5.41
N ALA A 220 0.50 -14.33 -5.36
CA ALA A 220 -0.61 -15.27 -5.24
C ALA A 220 -1.37 -15.08 -3.92
N LEU A 221 -0.67 -14.92 -2.80
CA LEU A 221 -1.26 -14.68 -1.47
C LEU A 221 -2.00 -13.34 -1.41
N VAL A 222 -1.40 -12.26 -1.91
CA VAL A 222 -2.03 -10.94 -1.99
C VAL A 222 -3.28 -10.99 -2.86
N SER A 223 -3.20 -11.60 -4.03
CA SER A 223 -4.35 -11.74 -4.95
C SER A 223 -5.48 -12.56 -4.30
N ALA A 224 -5.15 -13.69 -3.69
CA ALA A 224 -6.12 -14.51 -2.97
C ALA A 224 -6.77 -13.74 -1.81
N TRP A 225 -6.00 -12.93 -1.07
CA TRP A 225 -6.53 -12.13 0.02
C TRP A 225 -7.49 -11.05 -0.47
N LEU A 226 -7.13 -10.32 -1.53
CA LEU A 226 -7.98 -9.31 -2.16
C LEU A 226 -9.28 -9.92 -2.71
N ILE A 227 -9.21 -11.10 -3.35
CA ILE A 227 -10.40 -11.83 -3.83
C ILE A 227 -11.31 -12.21 -2.66
N ARG A 228 -10.77 -12.71 -1.55
CA ARG A 228 -11.56 -13.01 -0.35
C ARG A 228 -12.24 -11.78 0.22
N LEU A 229 -11.57 -10.63 0.25
CA LEU A 229 -12.15 -9.37 0.72
C LEU A 229 -13.31 -8.90 -0.18
N LYS A 230 -13.19 -9.07 -1.50
CA LYS A 230 -14.27 -8.78 -2.46
C LYS A 230 -15.46 -9.72 -2.30
N SER A 231 -15.21 -11.03 -2.15
CA SER A 231 -16.25 -12.05 -1.98
C SER A 231 -17.08 -11.82 -0.71
N LYS A 232 -16.43 -11.50 0.42
CA LYS A 232 -17.14 -11.18 1.68
C LYS A 232 -18.07 -9.98 1.53
N LYS A 233 -17.63 -8.93 0.83
CA LYS A 233 -18.47 -7.75 0.56
C LYS A 233 -19.67 -8.07 -0.34
N GLY A 234 -19.46 -8.85 -1.41
CA GLY A 234 -20.54 -9.27 -2.31
C GLY A 234 -21.61 -10.11 -1.59
N LYS A 235 -21.19 -11.02 -0.71
CA LYS A 235 -22.11 -11.83 0.11
C LYS A 235 -22.91 -10.97 1.10
N ALA A 236 -22.27 -10.00 1.77
CA ALA A 236 -22.96 -9.10 2.69
C ALA A 236 -24.03 -8.25 1.99
N LEU A 237 -23.71 -7.67 0.83
CA LEU A 237 -24.67 -6.88 0.03
C LEU A 237 -25.85 -7.73 -0.48
N THR A 238 -25.59 -8.99 -0.85
CA THR A 238 -26.63 -9.91 -1.32
C THR A 238 -27.54 -10.37 -0.17
N ALA A 239 -26.96 -10.58 1.02
CA ALA A 239 -27.72 -10.95 2.22
C ALA A 239 -28.66 -9.83 2.70
N GLU A 240 -28.23 -8.56 2.60
CA GLU A 240 -29.05 -7.40 2.97
C GLU A 240 -30.20 -7.16 1.98
N ARG A 241 -30.01 -7.50 0.69
CA ARG A 241 -31.05 -7.36 -0.35
C ARG A 241 -32.16 -8.42 -0.24
N LYS A 242 -31.85 -9.60 0.29
CA LYS A 242 -32.77 -10.75 0.40
C LYS A 242 -34.05 -10.48 1.23
N PRO A 243 -33.99 -9.85 2.41
CA PRO A 243 -35.20 -9.52 3.20
C PRO A 243 -36.06 -8.40 2.60
N LEU A 244 -35.50 -7.49 1.79
CA LEU A 244 -36.26 -6.40 1.15
C LEU A 244 -37.16 -6.90 0.01
N LEU A 245 -36.75 -7.97 -0.67
CA LEU A 245 -37.55 -8.62 -1.72
C LEU A 245 -38.59 -9.60 -1.17
N GLY A 246 -38.42 -10.09 0.07
CA GLY A 246 -39.39 -10.99 0.71
C GLY A 246 -40.53 -10.28 1.45
N ALA A 247 -40.44 -8.96 1.66
CA ALA A 247 -41.45 -8.18 2.35
C ALA A 247 -42.52 -7.57 1.41
N THR A 248 -42.40 -7.77 0.10
CA THR A 248 -43.31 -7.19 -0.91
C THR A 248 -44.42 -8.14 -1.39
N ASP A 249 -44.41 -9.41 -0.97
CA ASP A 249 -45.38 -10.43 -1.43
C ASP A 249 -46.47 -10.81 -0.41
N THR A 250 -46.62 -10.07 0.70
CA THR A 250 -47.67 -10.32 1.70
C THR A 250 -48.57 -9.09 1.92
N SER A 251 -49.15 -8.55 0.84
CA SER A 251 -50.32 -7.68 0.95
C SER A 251 -51.25 -7.92 -0.24
N GLY A 252 -51.77 -9.14 -0.31
CA GLY A 252 -52.79 -9.54 -1.25
C GLY A 252 -53.77 -10.46 -0.55
N ASN A 253 -54.96 -9.92 -0.30
CA ASN A 253 -56.25 -10.60 -0.09
C ASN A 253 -56.91 -10.36 1.27
N ASN A 254 -57.88 -9.45 1.29
CA ASN A 254 -59.23 -9.65 1.85
C ASN A 254 -60.16 -8.53 1.34
N GLY A 255 -61.18 -8.89 0.54
CA GLY A 255 -62.35 -8.05 0.27
C GLY A 255 -63.18 -7.83 1.55
N SER A 256 -64.19 -6.95 1.64
CA SER A 256 -65.03 -6.29 0.66
C SER A 256 -65.91 -5.25 1.38
N THR A 257 -66.46 -4.28 0.62
CA THR A 257 -67.75 -3.56 0.80
C THR A 257 -67.80 -2.16 1.43
N SER A 258 -68.60 -1.31 0.75
CA SER A 258 -69.08 0.08 1.02
C SER A 258 -68.07 1.19 0.71
N GLY A 259 -68.34 2.24 -0.07
CA GLY A 259 -69.60 2.75 -0.62
C GLY A 259 -69.72 4.24 -0.30
N SER A 260 -69.55 5.10 -1.32
CA SER A 260 -69.95 6.52 -1.43
C SER A 260 -68.85 7.61 -1.43
N ARG A 261 -68.64 8.16 -2.64
CA ARG A 261 -68.79 9.57 -3.03
C ARG A 261 -68.26 10.67 -2.10
N ASN A 262 -67.26 11.42 -2.54
CA ASN A 262 -67.41 12.74 -3.19
C ASN A 262 -66.05 13.43 -3.38
N ALA A 263 -65.96 14.21 -4.47
CA ALA A 263 -65.20 15.48 -4.67
C ALA A 263 -63.73 15.53 -4.17
N GLU A 264 -62.73 15.96 -4.94
CA GLU A 264 -62.74 17.10 -5.85
C GLU A 264 -61.38 17.17 -6.59
N THR A 265 -61.40 17.82 -7.75
CA THR A 265 -60.31 18.52 -8.46
C THR A 265 -59.07 17.75 -8.97
N HIS A 266 -59.15 17.47 -10.28
CA HIS A 266 -58.26 17.95 -11.36
C HIS A 266 -56.81 18.34 -10.99
N SER A 267 -55.77 18.11 -11.79
CA SER A 267 -55.57 17.48 -13.10
C SER A 267 -54.16 17.89 -13.53
N SER A 268 -53.56 17.03 -14.35
CA SER A 268 -52.45 17.34 -15.28
C SER A 268 -51.07 17.49 -14.61
N ARG A 269 -49.95 17.04 -15.17
CA ARG A 269 -49.59 16.30 -16.39
C ARG A 269 -48.05 16.12 -16.28
N GLN A 270 -47.49 14.93 -16.53
CA GLN A 270 -46.68 14.59 -17.73
C GLN A 270 -45.29 15.28 -17.76
N ASP A 271 -44.14 14.67 -18.08
CA ASP A 271 -43.73 13.42 -18.75
C ASP A 271 -42.33 13.03 -18.19
N GLU A 272 -41.95 11.76 -18.00
CA GLU A 272 -41.39 10.79 -18.97
C GLU A 272 -40.15 11.22 -19.79
N ILE A 273 -39.07 10.44 -19.58
CA ILE A 273 -38.10 9.87 -20.56
C ILE A 273 -37.23 10.82 -21.40
N THR A 274 -35.90 10.70 -21.26
CA THR A 274 -35.04 10.23 -22.39
C THR A 274 -33.69 9.68 -21.91
N VAL A 275 -33.41 8.44 -22.32
CA VAL A 275 -32.09 7.81 -22.36
C VAL A 275 -31.48 8.15 -23.72
N ALA A 276 -30.27 8.71 -23.71
CA ALA A 276 -29.27 8.63 -24.77
C ALA A 276 -27.89 8.87 -24.12
#